data_AF-A0A2V9TQC2-F1
#
_entry.id   AF-A0A2V9TQC2-F1
#
_cell.length_a   1.000
_cell.length_b   1.000
_cell.length_c   1.000
_cell.angle_alpha   90.00
_cell.angle_beta   90.00
_cell.angle_gamma   90.00
#
_symmetry.space_group_name_H-M   'P 1'
#
loop_
_entity.id
_entity.type
_entity.pdbx_description
1 polymer ?
#
loop_
_entity_poly.entity_id
_entity_poly.type
_entity_poly.pdbx_seq_one_letter_code
_entity_poly.pdbx_strand_id
1 'polypeptide(L)'
;DAIVVNLSTTAMHYRVGGDHGAILPWKSTILRHCTIENGETAALLHVRQRTNIGGVALGWDWYGRRNPQFPRGTPLYISSQDEIGDVQLDPVSAFTQQASVSASPRRYRLKLNLWYTPEETDCGIHTGHQFLEVHTQVLGTGHMQKFRENNAETLYEDVLMPPGFTHDPFFMVGSDRS
;
A
#
# COMPACT_ATOMS: atom_id res chain seq x y z
N ASP A 1 -13.46 14.71 -4.53
CA ASP A 1 -13.12 13.27 -4.45
C ASP A 1 -11.95 13.08 -3.52
N ALA A 2 -11.94 11.96 -2.80
CA ALA A 2 -10.81 11.54 -1.98
C ALA A 2 -10.52 10.07 -2.29
N ILE A 3 -9.24 9.70 -2.37
CA ILE A 3 -8.87 8.31 -2.17
C ILE A 3 -8.98 8.05 -0.67
N VAL A 4 -9.81 7.09 -0.30
CA VAL A 4 -10.01 6.69 1.09
C VAL A 4 -9.41 5.31 1.25
N VAL A 5 -8.39 5.21 2.09
CA VAL A 5 -7.72 3.96 2.44
C VAL A 5 -8.18 3.55 3.83
N ASN A 6 -8.74 2.34 3.94
CA ASN A 6 -9.06 1.74 5.22
C ASN A 6 -7.78 1.18 5.85
N LEU A 7 -7.39 1.72 7.01
CA LEU A 7 -6.18 1.36 7.74
C LEU A 7 -6.47 0.44 8.93
N SER A 8 -7.67 -0.11 8.99
CA SER A 8 -8.17 -0.95 10.07
C SER A 8 -8.27 -2.42 9.67
N THR A 9 -8.39 -3.28 10.68
CA THR A 9 -8.64 -4.73 10.51
C THR A 9 -10.11 -5.07 10.27
N THR A 10 -10.99 -4.07 10.34
CA THR A 10 -12.44 -4.19 10.14
C THR A 10 -12.89 -3.38 8.93
N ALA A 11 -14.05 -3.73 8.36
CA ALA A 11 -14.60 -2.99 7.23
C ALA A 11 -15.01 -1.57 7.65
N MET A 12 -14.72 -0.60 6.79
CA MET A 12 -15.15 0.79 6.95
C MET A 12 -16.40 1.02 6.11
N HIS A 13 -17.45 1.54 6.73
CA HIS A 13 -18.74 1.75 6.09
C HIS A 13 -18.96 3.22 5.73
N TYR A 14 -19.52 3.45 4.55
CA TYR A 14 -19.87 4.78 4.07
C TYR A 14 -21.26 4.80 3.47
N ARG A 15 -21.85 5.99 3.42
CA ARG A 15 -23.14 6.27 2.80
C ARG A 15 -23.02 7.35 1.75
N VAL A 16 -23.80 7.22 0.67
CA VAL A 16 -24.02 8.23 -0.37
C VAL A 16 -25.51 8.31 -0.68
N GLY A 17 -26.15 9.43 -0.34
CA GLY A 17 -27.61 9.50 -0.41
C GLY A 17 -28.29 8.42 0.43
N GLY A 18 -29.06 7.55 -0.21
CA GLY A 18 -29.70 6.38 0.42
C GLY A 18 -28.91 5.07 0.29
N ASP A 19 -27.79 5.07 -0.41
CA ASP A 19 -26.98 3.87 -0.66
C ASP A 19 -25.87 3.71 0.38
N HIS A 20 -25.53 2.45 0.67
CA HIS A 20 -24.47 2.09 1.61
C HIS A 20 -23.40 1.25 0.91
N GLY A 21 -22.15 1.45 1.31
CA GLY A 21 -21.01 0.69 0.83
C GLY A 21 -20.01 0.40 1.94
N ALA A 22 -19.02 -0.44 1.62
CA ALA A 22 -17.94 -0.77 2.52
C ALA A 22 -16.58 -0.75 1.80
N ILE A 23 -15.55 -0.33 2.51
CA ILE A 23 -14.15 -0.49 2.14
C ILE A 23 -13.59 -1.59 3.05
N LEU A 24 -13.20 -2.71 2.45
CA LEU A 24 -12.64 -3.85 3.19
C LEU A 24 -11.34 -3.45 3.93
N PRO A 25 -10.94 -4.22 4.96
CA PRO A 25 -9.66 -4.01 5.65
C PRO A 25 -8.50 -3.87 4.67
N TRP A 26 -7.62 -2.88 4.89
CA TRP A 26 -6.42 -2.66 4.07
C TRP A 26 -6.68 -2.39 2.58
N LYS A 27 -7.92 -2.06 2.22
CA LYS A 27 -8.31 -1.68 0.86
C LYS A 27 -8.61 -0.19 0.76
N SER A 28 -8.71 0.27 -0.48
CA SER A 28 -9.07 1.65 -0.76
C SER A 28 -10.07 1.76 -1.91
N THR A 29 -10.64 2.94 -2.03
CA THR A 29 -11.46 3.33 -3.17
C THR A 29 -11.47 4.85 -3.31
N ILE A 30 -12.06 5.37 -4.39
CA ILE A 30 -12.30 6.80 -4.57
C ILE A 30 -13.74 7.12 -4.21
N LEU A 31 -13.93 7.87 -3.12
CA LEU A 31 -15.25 8.33 -2.70
C LEU A 31 -15.52 9.77 -3.15
N ARG A 32 -16.76 10.03 -3.54
CA ARG A 32 -17.26 11.35 -3.96
C ARG A 32 -18.57 11.63 -3.23
N HIS A 33 -18.62 12.75 -2.51
CA HIS A 33 -19.84 13.18 -1.80
C HIS A 33 -20.42 12.12 -0.84
N CYS A 34 -19.55 11.31 -0.23
CA CYS A 34 -19.94 10.31 0.76
C CYS A 34 -19.71 10.79 2.19
N THR A 35 -20.41 10.19 3.13
CA THR A 35 -20.12 10.27 4.57
C THR A 35 -19.59 8.92 5.04
N ILE A 36 -18.44 8.91 5.70
CA ILE A 36 -17.97 7.73 6.44
C ILE A 36 -18.83 7.61 7.70
N GLU A 37 -19.56 6.51 7.83
CA GLU A 37 -20.47 6.27 8.96
C GLU A 37 -19.78 5.55 10.11
N ASN A 38 -18.87 4.63 9.77
CA ASN A 38 -18.14 3.81 10.73
C ASN A 38 -16.77 3.42 10.16
N GLY A 39 -15.74 3.48 11.00
CA GLY A 39 -14.39 3.00 10.73
C GLY A 39 -13.45 3.44 11.84
N GLU A 40 -12.42 2.66 12.14
CA GLU A 40 -11.48 3.01 13.24
C GLU A 40 -10.44 4.03 12.75
N THR A 41 -9.78 3.74 11.62
CA THR A 41 -8.70 4.58 11.10
C THR A 41 -8.73 4.63 9.56
N ALA A 42 -8.64 5.84 9.00
CA ALA A 42 -8.64 6.09 7.57
C ALA A 42 -7.50 7.02 7.17
N ALA A 43 -6.89 6.78 6.00
CA ALA A 43 -6.14 7.81 5.29
C ALA A 43 -7.02 8.41 4.19
N LEU A 44 -7.13 9.74 4.18
CA LEU A 44 -7.85 10.50 3.15
C LEU A 44 -6.82 11.25 2.30
N LEU A 45 -6.65 10.84 1.05
CA LEU A 45 -5.71 11.46 0.13
C LEU A 45 -6.46 12.31 -0.90
N HIS A 46 -6.06 13.57 -0.99
CA HIS A 46 -6.55 14.52 -1.98
C HIS A 46 -5.40 14.99 -2.87
N VAL A 47 -5.47 14.62 -4.15
CA VAL A 47 -4.54 15.16 -5.15
C VAL A 47 -5.00 16.58 -5.53
N ARG A 48 -4.36 17.59 -4.94
CA ARG A 48 -4.71 19.01 -5.15
C ARG A 48 -4.22 19.55 -6.49
N GLN A 49 -3.06 19.08 -6.95
CA GLN A 49 -2.47 19.44 -8.23
C GLN A 49 -1.98 18.18 -8.93
N ARG A 50 -2.30 18.06 -10.22
CA ARG A 50 -1.92 16.91 -11.06
C ARG A 50 -0.82 17.23 -12.06
N THR A 51 -0.57 18.53 -12.31
CA THR A 51 0.48 19.00 -13.21
C THR A 51 1.81 19.07 -12.47
N ASN A 52 2.89 18.67 -13.15
CA ASN A 52 4.26 18.68 -12.61
C ASN A 52 4.39 17.93 -11.27
N ILE A 53 3.68 16.81 -11.10
CA ILE A 53 3.69 16.04 -9.86
C ILE A 53 5.10 15.60 -9.46
N GLY A 54 6.01 15.40 -10.42
CA GLY A 54 7.42 15.08 -10.16
C GLY A 54 8.18 16.13 -9.37
N GLY A 55 7.65 17.33 -9.20
CA GLY A 55 8.19 18.33 -8.28
C GLY A 55 8.27 17.84 -6.82
N VAL A 56 7.47 16.83 -6.42
CA VAL A 56 7.58 16.22 -5.08
C VAL A 56 8.98 15.63 -4.81
N ALA A 57 9.65 15.14 -5.86
CA ALA A 57 11.00 14.57 -5.76
C ALA A 57 12.05 15.58 -5.26
N LEU A 58 11.81 16.89 -5.44
CA LEU A 58 12.74 17.95 -5.00
C LEU A 58 12.79 18.07 -3.47
N GLY A 59 11.72 17.68 -2.77
CA GLY A 59 11.63 17.71 -1.31
C GLY A 59 11.70 16.33 -0.65
N TRP A 60 11.78 15.27 -1.43
CA TRP A 60 11.76 13.88 -0.96
C TRP A 60 13.13 13.24 -1.03
N ASP A 61 13.31 12.16 -0.27
CA ASP A 61 14.55 11.41 -0.29
C ASP A 61 14.59 10.47 -1.49
N TRP A 62 15.71 10.47 -2.20
CA TRP A 62 15.97 9.41 -3.17
C TRP A 62 16.27 8.10 -2.43
N TYR A 63 15.53 7.04 -2.76
CA TYR A 63 15.53 5.78 -2.02
C TYR A 63 16.89 5.06 -2.04
N GLY A 64 17.69 5.26 -3.09
CA GLY A 64 19.06 4.76 -3.12
C GLY A 64 19.93 5.23 -1.95
N ARG A 65 19.60 6.34 -1.28
CA ARG A 65 20.30 6.73 -0.04
C ARG A 65 20.00 5.82 1.15
N ARG A 66 18.86 5.14 1.16
CA ARG A 66 18.39 4.28 2.26
C ARG A 66 18.78 2.82 2.08
N ASN A 67 18.94 2.36 0.84
CA ASN A 67 19.34 1.01 0.53
C ASN A 67 20.57 0.99 -0.41
N PRO A 68 21.77 0.64 0.07
CA PRO A 68 22.98 0.56 -0.74
C PRO A 68 22.89 -0.42 -1.92
N GLN A 69 22.06 -1.46 -1.82
CA GLN A 69 21.87 -2.47 -2.86
C GLN A 69 20.84 -2.03 -3.92
N PHE A 70 20.15 -0.91 -3.71
CA PHE A 70 19.16 -0.41 -4.65
C PHE A 70 19.83 0.06 -5.97
N PRO A 71 19.24 -0.22 -7.15
CA PRO A 71 19.78 0.22 -8.43
C PRO A 71 20.03 1.73 -8.46
N ARG A 72 21.29 2.12 -8.75
CA ARG A 72 21.74 3.51 -8.61
C ARG A 72 21.17 4.48 -9.64
N GLY A 73 20.69 3.96 -10.76
CA GLY A 73 20.05 4.74 -11.82
C GLY A 73 18.54 4.90 -11.65
N THR A 74 17.91 4.22 -10.68
CA THR A 74 16.44 4.19 -10.57
C THR A 74 15.91 5.41 -9.82
N PRO A 75 15.08 6.26 -10.45
CA PRO A 75 14.54 7.49 -9.85
C PRO A 75 13.32 7.23 -8.95
N LEU A 76 13.54 6.50 -7.84
CA LEU A 76 12.52 6.26 -6.81
C LEU A 76 12.70 7.19 -5.61
N TYR A 77 11.67 7.95 -5.28
CA TYR A 77 11.67 8.95 -4.20
C TYR A 77 10.63 8.62 -3.14
N ILE A 78 10.97 8.87 -1.88
CA ILE A 78 10.16 8.56 -0.71
C ILE A 78 9.99 9.79 0.19
N SER A 79 8.77 10.02 0.66
CA SER A 79 8.47 11.08 1.63
C SER A 79 9.05 10.80 3.03
N SER A 80 8.81 11.70 3.98
CA SER A 80 8.87 11.34 5.40
C SER A 80 7.88 10.21 5.71
N GLN A 81 8.15 9.47 6.78
CA GLN A 81 7.27 8.41 7.25
C GLN A 81 6.53 8.86 8.50
N ASP A 82 5.21 8.81 8.43
CA ASP A 82 4.32 9.12 9.53
C ASP A 82 4.06 7.85 10.36
N GLU A 83 4.17 7.95 11.68
CA GLU A 83 3.76 6.91 12.62
C GLU A 83 2.29 7.15 13.01
N ILE A 84 1.40 6.24 12.63
CA ILE A 84 -0.05 6.42 12.80
C ILE A 84 -0.53 5.85 14.14
N GLY A 85 0.04 4.72 14.55
CA GLY A 85 -0.31 4.05 15.78
C GLY A 85 0.06 2.57 15.76
N ASP A 86 -0.45 1.83 16.74
CA ASP A 86 -0.29 0.38 16.81
C ASP A 86 -1.59 -0.32 16.37
N VAL A 87 -1.46 -1.45 15.66
CA VAL A 87 -2.56 -2.33 15.26
C VAL A 87 -2.29 -3.75 15.74
N GLN A 88 -3.33 -4.45 16.16
CA GLN A 88 -3.27 -5.88 16.48
C GLN A 88 -3.88 -6.67 15.32
N LEU A 89 -3.08 -7.52 14.67
CA LEU A 89 -3.57 -8.37 13.60
C LEU A 89 -2.83 -9.71 13.56
N ASP A 90 -3.54 -10.77 13.22
CA ASP A 90 -2.91 -12.04 12.80
C ASP A 90 -2.65 -11.92 11.29
N PRO A 91 -1.37 -11.90 10.84
CA PRO A 91 -1.06 -11.68 9.43
C PRO A 91 -1.54 -12.82 8.52
N VAL A 92 -1.75 -14.03 9.04
CA VAL A 92 -2.35 -15.12 8.26
C VAL A 92 -3.83 -14.80 8.02
N SER A 93 -4.60 -14.61 9.09
CA SER A 93 -6.03 -14.32 8.97
C SER A 93 -6.33 -13.00 8.24
N ALA A 94 -5.49 -11.99 8.41
CA ALA A 94 -5.69 -10.68 7.80
C ALA A 94 -5.44 -10.67 6.29
N PHE A 95 -4.61 -11.58 5.77
CA PHE A 95 -4.06 -11.44 4.42
C PHE A 95 -4.11 -12.70 3.55
N THR A 96 -4.34 -13.91 4.08
CA THR A 96 -4.23 -15.15 3.29
C THR A 96 -5.56 -15.81 2.91
N GLN A 97 -6.72 -15.21 3.19
CA GLN A 97 -8.07 -15.83 3.05
C GLN A 97 -8.23 -17.23 3.71
N GLN A 98 -7.18 -17.74 4.37
CA GLN A 98 -7.19 -19.03 5.04
C GLN A 98 -7.76 -18.85 6.44
N ALA A 99 -8.69 -19.72 6.81
CA ALA A 99 -9.08 -19.86 8.20
C ALA A 99 -7.85 -20.28 9.01
N SER A 100 -7.36 -19.40 9.88
CA SER A 100 -6.29 -19.77 10.80
C SER A 100 -6.83 -20.79 11.78
N VAL A 101 -6.16 -21.94 11.89
CA VAL A 101 -6.50 -22.98 12.86
C VAL A 101 -6.28 -22.49 14.30
N SER A 102 -5.42 -21.48 14.49
CA SER A 102 -5.27 -20.74 15.74
C SER A 102 -4.88 -19.29 15.47
N ALA A 103 -5.75 -18.35 15.84
CA ALA A 103 -5.44 -16.93 15.73
C ALA A 103 -4.21 -16.59 16.61
N SER A 104 -3.22 -15.94 16.02
CA SER A 104 -2.02 -15.46 16.70
C SER A 104 -1.80 -13.96 16.46
N PRO A 105 -2.66 -13.08 17.02
CA PRO A 105 -2.53 -11.64 16.83
C PRO A 105 -1.18 -11.13 17.31
N ARG A 106 -0.55 -10.27 16.51
CA ARG A 106 0.70 -9.59 16.85
C ARG A 106 0.48 -8.08 16.77
N ARG A 107 1.21 -7.36 17.61
CA ARG A 107 1.21 -5.90 17.59
C ARG A 107 2.17 -5.42 16.50
N TYR A 108 1.64 -4.67 15.54
CA TYR A 108 2.41 -3.99 14.53
C TYR A 108 2.30 -2.49 14.72
N ARG A 109 3.39 -1.79 14.40
CA ARG A 109 3.37 -0.35 14.27
C ARG A 109 2.96 0.03 12.85
N LEU A 110 1.83 0.71 12.71
CA LEU A 110 1.36 1.21 11.44
C LEU A 110 2.09 2.49 11.08
N LYS A 111 2.68 2.50 9.88
CA LYS A 111 3.36 3.65 9.32
C LYS A 111 2.86 3.94 7.91
N LEU A 112 2.86 5.21 7.52
CA LEU A 112 2.51 5.64 6.18
C LEU A 112 3.62 6.50 5.59
N ASN A 113 3.85 6.34 4.30
CA ASN A 113 4.67 7.25 3.51
C ASN A 113 4.20 7.17 2.06
N LEU A 114 4.63 8.16 1.28
CA LEU A 114 4.34 8.26 -0.14
C LEU A 114 5.60 7.97 -0.94
N TRP A 115 5.36 7.49 -2.17
CA TRP A 115 6.40 7.16 -3.13
C TRP A 115 6.11 7.85 -4.46
N TYR A 116 7.18 8.23 -5.15
CA TYR A 116 7.12 8.81 -6.47
C TYR A 116 8.22 8.20 -7.35
N THR A 117 7.83 7.87 -8.58
CA THR A 117 8.74 7.55 -9.67
C THR A 117 8.17 8.15 -10.96
N PRO A 118 9.01 8.61 -11.90
CA PRO A 118 8.59 8.92 -13.26
C PRO A 118 7.92 7.72 -13.96
N GLU A 119 7.21 8.00 -15.05
CA GLU A 119 6.68 6.96 -15.93
C GLU A 119 7.79 6.05 -16.47
N GLU A 120 7.41 4.85 -16.93
CA GLU A 120 8.32 3.87 -17.53
C GLU A 120 9.53 3.52 -16.65
N THR A 121 9.35 3.51 -15.32
CA THR A 121 10.42 3.21 -14.37
C THR A 121 10.14 1.94 -13.59
N ASP A 122 11.07 0.99 -13.69
CA ASP A 122 11.08 -0.21 -12.87
C ASP A 122 11.77 0.06 -11.51
N CYS A 123 11.05 -0.19 -10.42
CA CYS A 123 11.53 0.04 -9.05
C CYS A 123 12.40 -1.11 -8.49
N GLY A 124 12.74 -2.10 -9.33
CA GLY A 124 13.59 -3.23 -8.98
C GLY A 124 12.86 -4.38 -8.28
N ILE A 125 13.24 -5.61 -8.64
CA ILE A 125 12.75 -6.84 -8.01
C ILE A 125 13.46 -7.01 -6.67
N HIS A 126 12.71 -7.20 -5.59
CA HIS A 126 13.27 -7.35 -4.25
C HIS A 126 12.38 -8.17 -3.32
N THR A 127 12.98 -8.68 -2.25
CA THR A 127 12.31 -9.43 -1.18
C THR A 127 13.09 -9.24 0.13
N GLY A 128 12.55 -9.73 1.25
CA GLY A 128 13.28 -9.82 2.53
C GLY A 128 13.16 -8.60 3.45
N HIS A 129 12.21 -7.69 3.22
CA HIS A 129 11.90 -6.66 4.21
C HIS A 129 11.17 -7.25 5.42
N GLN A 130 11.46 -6.71 6.61
CA GLN A 130 10.91 -7.19 7.90
C GLN A 130 9.63 -6.47 8.32
N PHE A 131 8.81 -6.05 7.36
CA PHE A 131 7.52 -5.42 7.59
C PHE A 131 6.49 -5.90 6.58
N LEU A 132 5.21 -5.76 6.93
CA LEU A 132 4.10 -6.04 6.04
C LEU A 132 3.77 -4.78 5.26
N GLU A 133 3.58 -4.91 3.95
CA GLU A 133 3.31 -3.76 3.08
C GLU A 133 2.15 -4.03 2.12
N VAL A 134 1.41 -2.96 1.87
CA VAL A 134 0.45 -2.85 0.77
C VAL A 134 0.57 -1.42 0.22
N HIS A 135 0.40 -1.28 -1.09
CA HIS A 135 0.50 0.01 -1.77
C HIS A 135 -0.84 0.41 -2.36
N THR A 136 -1.15 1.69 -2.24
CA THR A 136 -2.31 2.31 -2.91
C THR A 136 -1.83 3.27 -3.98
N GLN A 137 -2.30 3.12 -5.22
CA GLN A 137 -1.95 4.07 -6.28
C GLN A 137 -2.67 5.39 -6.06
N VAL A 138 -1.93 6.50 -6.00
CA VAL A 138 -2.52 7.83 -5.79
C VAL A 138 -2.81 8.55 -7.11
N LEU A 139 -1.87 8.50 -8.06
CA LEU A 139 -1.97 9.19 -9.34
C LEU A 139 -1.21 8.41 -10.42
N GLY A 140 -1.69 8.45 -11.66
CA GLY A 140 -1.14 7.66 -12.76
C GLY A 140 -1.54 6.18 -12.67
N THR A 141 -1.03 5.38 -13.58
CA THR A 141 -1.27 3.94 -13.61
C THR A 141 0.07 3.23 -13.42
N GLY A 142 0.15 2.41 -12.37
CA GLY A 142 1.33 1.61 -12.05
C GLY A 142 1.05 0.12 -12.19
N HIS A 143 2.07 -0.68 -11.87
CA HIS A 143 2.00 -2.13 -11.84
C HIS A 143 2.69 -2.65 -10.58
N MET A 144 2.11 -3.67 -9.96
CA MET A 144 2.76 -4.48 -8.93
C MET A 144 2.95 -5.88 -9.48
N GLN A 145 4.20 -6.30 -9.62
CA GLN A 145 4.57 -7.53 -10.33
C GLN A 145 5.21 -8.55 -9.39
N LYS A 146 4.87 -9.84 -9.56
CA LYS A 146 5.48 -10.95 -8.83
C LYS A 146 6.29 -11.84 -9.76
N PHE A 147 7.47 -12.21 -9.29
CA PHE A 147 8.44 -13.01 -10.01
C PHE A 147 8.77 -14.26 -9.20
N ARG A 148 9.02 -15.39 -9.86
CA ARG A 148 9.42 -16.62 -9.15
C ARG A 148 10.82 -16.51 -8.55
N GLU A 149 11.68 -15.75 -9.22
CA GLU A 149 13.06 -15.50 -8.82
C GLU A 149 13.37 -14.01 -8.97
N ASN A 150 14.56 -13.59 -8.56
CA ASN A 150 15.05 -12.24 -8.83
C ASN A 150 15.47 -12.09 -10.31
N ASN A 151 14.51 -12.31 -11.22
CA ASN A 151 14.69 -12.37 -12.66
C ASN A 151 13.38 -11.96 -13.37
N ALA A 152 13.46 -10.95 -14.24
CA ALA A 152 12.31 -10.41 -14.97
C ALA A 152 11.59 -11.45 -15.86
N GLU A 153 12.34 -12.41 -16.42
CA GLU A 153 11.79 -13.50 -17.25
C GLU A 153 10.91 -14.49 -16.46
N THR A 154 10.89 -14.35 -15.13
CA THR A 154 10.12 -15.23 -14.24
C THR A 154 8.84 -14.59 -13.72
N LEU A 155 8.40 -13.48 -14.33
CA LEU A 155 7.11 -12.84 -14.08
C LEU A 155 5.99 -13.88 -14.17
N TYR A 156 5.15 -13.97 -13.13
CA TYR A 156 4.00 -14.87 -13.12
C TYR A 156 2.70 -14.18 -12.75
N GLU A 157 2.75 -12.96 -12.22
CA GLU A 157 1.57 -12.16 -11.90
C GLU A 157 1.89 -10.68 -12.09
N ASP A 158 1.00 -9.98 -12.80
CA ASP A 158 1.08 -8.55 -13.05
C ASP A 158 -0.25 -7.90 -12.64
N VAL A 159 -0.21 -7.08 -11.59
CA VAL A 159 -1.37 -6.41 -11.02
C VAL A 159 -1.38 -4.96 -11.47
N LEU A 160 -2.36 -4.62 -12.32
CA LEU A 160 -2.62 -3.24 -12.72
C LEU A 160 -3.07 -2.40 -11.52
N MET A 161 -2.43 -1.25 -11.32
CA MET A 161 -2.69 -0.33 -10.22
C MET A 161 -3.26 1.01 -10.74
N PRO A 162 -4.58 1.13 -10.96
CA PRO A 162 -5.20 2.42 -11.26
C PRO A 162 -5.35 3.29 -9.99
N PRO A 163 -5.53 4.62 -10.11
CA PRO A 163 -5.72 5.50 -8.95
C PRO A 163 -6.83 5.02 -8.01
N GLY A 164 -6.53 4.99 -6.72
CA GLY A 164 -7.43 4.55 -5.66
C GLY A 164 -7.57 3.04 -5.50
N PHE A 165 -6.71 2.25 -6.15
CA PHE A 165 -6.64 0.80 -5.96
C PHE A 165 -5.49 0.42 -5.02
N THR A 166 -5.76 -0.53 -4.12
CA THR A 166 -4.77 -1.16 -3.23
C THR A 166 -4.61 -2.63 -3.60
N HIS A 167 -3.38 -3.06 -3.90
CA HIS A 167 -3.13 -4.46 -4.26
C HIS A 167 -3.35 -5.40 -3.06
N ASP A 168 -3.55 -6.68 -3.36
CA ASP A 168 -3.46 -7.72 -2.34
C ASP A 168 -2.01 -7.92 -1.88
N PRO A 169 -1.76 -8.33 -0.64
CA PRO A 169 -0.42 -8.60 -0.11
C PRO A 169 0.45 -9.51 -0.99
N PHE A 170 1.73 -9.15 -1.15
CA PHE A 170 2.71 -9.91 -1.95
C PHE A 170 3.69 -10.72 -1.09
N PHE A 171 3.55 -10.70 0.23
CA PHE A 171 4.42 -11.41 1.16
C PHE A 171 3.84 -12.77 1.55
N MET A 172 4.74 -13.68 1.93
CA MET A 172 4.37 -14.90 2.66
C MET A 172 4.63 -14.68 4.15
N VAL A 173 3.69 -15.11 4.99
CA VAL A 173 3.90 -15.15 6.42
C VAL A 173 4.72 -16.39 6.74
N GLY A 174 6.02 -16.22 7.00
CA GLY A 174 6.86 -17.31 7.48
C GLY A 174 6.37 -17.85 8.82
N SER A 175 6.48 -19.18 9.00
CA SER A 175 6.21 -19.84 10.28
C SER A 175 7.27 -19.52 11.34
N ASP A 176 8.42 -19.01 10.92
CA ASP A 176 9.57 -18.81 11.79
C ASP A 176 9.43 -17.54 12.63
N ARG A 177 9.71 -17.69 13.92
CA ARG A 177 9.50 -16.69 14.98
C ARG A 177 10.82 -16.04 15.44
N SER A 178 11.89 -16.19 14.65
CA SER A 178 13.23 -15.74 15.02
C SER A 178 13.51 -14.29 14.64
#